data_AF-A0A7L4TR64-F1
#
_entry.id   AF-A0A7L4TR64-F1
#
_cell.length_a   1.000
_cell.length_b   1.000
_cell.length_c   1.000
_cell.angle_alpha   90.00
_cell.angle_beta   90.00
_cell.angle_gamma   90.00
#
_symmetry.space_group_name_H-M   'P 1'
#
loop_
_entity.id
_entity.type
_entity.pdbx_description
1 polymer ?
#
loop_
_entity_poly.entity_id
_entity_poly.type
_entity_poly.pdbx_seq_one_letter_code
_entity_poly.pdbx_strand_id
1 'polypeptide(L)'
;MKSLTFTGINLQSITRTILKNVTKKITVVLILVLIAVAVDLFFALSLLTGNSSSSIEMGIYFLLGLIPLFILVALDRILLKKYGNQKVNKIQFSLLILILFLWFMGEIQ
;
A
#
# COMPACT_ATOMS: atom_id res chain seq x y z
N MET A 1 -0.62 35.05 -5.61
CA MET A 1 -1.80 34.37 -6.21
C MET A 1 -3.05 34.86 -5.50
N LYS A 2 -3.97 35.52 -6.21
CA LYS A 2 -5.20 36.11 -5.66
C LYS A 2 -6.21 34.98 -5.38
N SER A 3 -6.74 34.90 -4.16
CA SER A 3 -7.70 33.83 -3.81
C SER A 3 -9.04 34.09 -4.52
N LEU A 4 -9.50 33.11 -5.31
CA LEU A 4 -10.82 33.14 -5.94
C LEU A 4 -11.87 32.83 -4.87
N THR A 5 -12.50 33.86 -4.32
CA THR A 5 -13.68 33.76 -3.45
C THR A 5 -14.93 33.87 -4.32
N PHE A 6 -15.54 32.74 -4.65
CA PHE A 6 -16.92 32.69 -5.10
C PHE A 6 -17.77 32.37 -3.86
N THR A 7 -18.83 33.15 -3.63
CA THR A 7 -19.90 32.90 -2.63
C THR A 7 -19.51 32.79 -1.13
N GLY A 8 -18.44 33.43 -0.67
CA GLY A 8 -18.08 33.44 0.76
C GLY A 8 -17.48 32.13 1.28
N ILE A 9 -17.32 31.14 0.39
CA ILE A 9 -16.69 29.87 0.66
C ILE A 9 -15.23 29.96 0.21
N ASN A 10 -14.30 29.82 1.16
CA ASN A 10 -12.87 29.84 0.86
C ASN A 10 -12.44 28.51 0.24
N LEU A 11 -12.35 28.46 -1.09
CA LEU A 11 -12.02 27.26 -1.84
C LEU A 11 -10.68 26.63 -1.39
N GLN A 12 -9.69 27.46 -1.05
CA GLN A 12 -8.42 26.99 -0.51
C GLN A 12 -8.55 26.27 0.84
N SER A 13 -9.49 26.68 1.70
CA SER A 13 -9.70 26.01 2.99
C SER A 13 -10.33 24.63 2.81
N ILE A 14 -11.25 24.50 1.86
CA ILE A 14 -11.87 23.22 1.48
C ILE A 14 -10.81 22.28 0.93
N THR A 15 -10.01 22.73 -0.03
CA THR A 15 -8.96 21.90 -0.64
C THR A 15 -7.98 21.39 0.42
N ARG A 16 -7.54 22.25 1.35
CA ARG A 16 -6.66 21.85 2.46
C ARG A 16 -7.31 20.83 3.40
N THR A 17 -8.59 21.00 3.71
CA THR A 17 -9.33 20.08 4.60
C THR A 17 -9.47 18.70 3.97
N ILE A 18 -9.84 18.65 2.69
CA ILE A 18 -9.92 17.40 1.93
C ILE A 18 -8.54 16.74 1.88
N LEU A 19 -7.50 17.49 1.51
CA LEU A 19 -6.14 16.97 1.40
C LEU A 19 -5.65 16.38 2.72
N LYS A 20 -5.86 17.08 3.85
CA LYS A 20 -5.46 16.64 5.18
C LYS A 20 -6.18 15.36 5.61
N ASN A 21 -7.46 15.21 5.26
CA ASN A 21 -8.22 14.01 5.56
C ASN A 21 -7.80 12.81 4.70
N VAL A 22 -7.41 13.04 3.45
CA VAL A 22 -6.88 11.99 2.56
C VAL A 22 -5.52 11.51 3.04
N THR A 23 -4.57 12.41 3.32
CA THR A 23 -3.23 12.03 3.82
C THR A 23 -3.29 11.33 5.17
N LYS A 24 -4.27 11.67 6.03
CA LYS A 24 -4.49 10.98 7.31
C LYS A 24 -5.03 9.54 7.16
N LYS A 25 -5.47 9.15 5.96
CA LYS A 25 -5.98 7.79 5.68
C LYS A 25 -5.00 6.93 4.88
N ILE A 26 -3.93 7.51 4.36
CA ILE A 26 -2.89 6.80 3.60
C ILE A 26 -1.84 6.29 4.59
N THR A 27 -1.54 4.99 4.51
CA THR A 27 -0.47 4.33 5.26
C THR A 27 0.59 3.80 4.31
N VAL A 28 1.82 3.67 4.82
CA VAL A 28 2.93 3.05 4.09
C VAL A 28 2.56 1.63 3.67
N VAL A 29 1.89 0.87 4.55
CA VAL A 29 1.41 -0.49 4.23
C VAL A 29 0.43 -0.48 3.05
N LEU A 30 -0.51 0.46 3.01
CA LEU A 30 -1.46 0.52 1.91
C LEU A 30 -0.79 0.83 0.56
N ILE A 31 0.20 1.73 0.55
CA ILE A 31 0.97 2.04 -0.66
C ILE A 31 1.77 0.81 -1.11
N LEU A 32 2.47 0.15 -0.18
CA LEU A 32 3.28 -1.04 -0.48
C LEU A 32 2.42 -2.19 -1.03
N VAL A 33 1.26 -2.45 -0.41
CA VAL A 33 0.34 -3.48 -0.90
C VAL A 33 -0.20 -3.13 -2.28
N LEU A 34 -0.52 -1.86 -2.55
CA LEU A 34 -0.95 -1.44 -3.89
C LEU A 34 0.11 -1.73 -4.96
N ILE A 35 1.38 -1.45 -4.66
CA ILE A 35 2.50 -1.75 -5.57
C ILE A 35 2.66 -3.25 -5.72
N ALA A 36 2.67 -4.01 -4.62
CA ALA A 36 2.81 -5.46 -4.64
C ALA A 36 1.71 -6.13 -5.47
N VAL A 37 0.45 -5.75 -5.25
CA VAL A 37 -0.71 -6.25 -5.99
C VAL A 37 -0.57 -5.95 -7.49
N ALA A 38 -0.12 -4.75 -7.87
CA ALA A 38 0.06 -4.39 -9.27
C ALA A 38 1.14 -5.24 -9.96
N VAL A 39 2.25 -5.50 -9.26
CA VAL A 39 3.36 -6.34 -9.76
C VAL A 39 2.92 -7.80 -9.86
N ASP A 40 2.31 -8.35 -8.80
CA ASP A 40 1.83 -9.73 -8.78
C ASP A 40 0.79 -9.99 -9.88
N LEU A 41 -0.15 -9.07 -10.09
CA LEU A 41 -1.13 -9.19 -11.19
C LEU A 41 -0.46 -9.18 -12.56
N PHE A 42 0.54 -8.34 -12.77
CA PHE A 42 1.27 -8.29 -14.04
C PHE A 42 1.95 -9.63 -14.34
N PHE A 43 2.63 -10.22 -13.34
CA PHE A 43 3.27 -11.52 -13.48
C PHE A 43 2.26 -12.67 -13.62
N ALA A 44 1.20 -12.68 -12.81
CA ALA A 44 0.14 -13.68 -12.88
C ALA A 44 -0.50 -13.72 -14.27
N LEU A 45 -0.86 -12.56 -14.84
CA LEU A 45 -1.43 -12.48 -16.18
C LEU A 45 -0.46 -12.96 -17.26
N SER A 46 0.83 -12.63 -17.12
CA SER A 46 1.87 -13.09 -18.05
C SER A 46 2.06 -14.61 -17.99
N LEU A 47 1.92 -15.21 -16.81
CA LEU A 47 2.08 -16.65 -16.60
C LEU A 47 0.84 -17.46 -17.02
N LEU A 48 -0.36 -16.92 -16.75
CA LEU A 48 -1.63 -17.53 -17.14
C LEU A 48 -1.86 -17.57 -18.65
N THR A 49 -1.24 -16.64 -19.39
CA THR A 49 -1.26 -16.64 -20.85
C THR A 49 -0.17 -17.54 -21.46
N GLY A 50 0.67 -18.18 -20.64
CA GLY A 50 1.70 -19.11 -21.09
C GLY A 50 1.14 -20.46 -21.58
N ASN A 51 1.82 -21.07 -22.56
CA ASN A 51 1.39 -22.32 -23.22
C ASN A 51 1.63 -23.61 -22.41
N SER A 52 2.22 -23.52 -21.22
CA SER A 52 2.58 -24.71 -20.43
C SER A 52 1.67 -24.90 -19.22
N SER A 53 1.37 -26.14 -18.87
CA SER A 53 0.63 -26.44 -17.63
C SER A 53 1.34 -25.85 -16.39
N SER A 54 2.67 -25.88 -16.38
CA SER A 54 3.49 -25.34 -15.28
C SER A 54 3.38 -23.81 -15.15
N SER A 55 3.36 -23.06 -16.27
CA SER A 55 3.22 -21.60 -16.24
C SER A 55 1.85 -21.18 -15.71
N ILE A 56 0.79 -21.87 -16.12
CA ILE A 56 -0.57 -21.61 -15.65
C ILE A 56 -0.67 -21.86 -14.14
N GLU A 57 -0.09 -22.97 -13.65
CA GLU A 57 -0.07 -23.32 -12.23
C GLU A 57 0.68 -22.27 -11.40
N MET A 58 1.86 -21.81 -11.86
CA MET A 58 2.58 -20.70 -11.21
C MET A 58 1.77 -19.40 -11.20
N GLY A 59 1.04 -19.09 -12.28
CA GLY A 59 0.15 -17.93 -12.32
C GLY A 59 -0.96 -17.99 -11.26
N ILE A 60 -1.52 -19.18 -11.01
CA ILE A 60 -2.50 -19.40 -9.93
C ILE A 60 -1.86 -19.19 -8.56
N TYR A 61 -0.62 -19.64 -8.35
CA TYR A 61 0.08 -19.39 -7.08
C TYR A 61 0.32 -17.89 -6.83
N PHE A 62 0.68 -17.12 -7.85
CA PHE A 62 0.75 -15.66 -7.72
C PHE A 62 -0.59 -15.04 -7.34
N LEU A 63 -1.70 -15.51 -7.93
CA LEU A 63 -3.05 -15.05 -7.55
C LEU A 63 -3.41 -15.43 -6.10
N LEU A 64 -3.04 -16.62 -5.64
CA LEU A 64 -3.23 -17.03 -4.25
C LEU A 64 -2.36 -16.19 -3.28
N GLY A 65 -1.20 -15.72 -3.74
CA GLY A 65 -0.34 -14.77 -3.02
C GLY A 65 -1.01 -13.43 -2.68
N LEU A 66 -2.10 -13.07 -3.37
CA LEU A 66 -2.88 -11.87 -3.05
C LEU A 66 -3.65 -12.02 -1.73
N ILE A 67 -4.03 -13.23 -1.32
CA ILE A 67 -4.81 -13.49 -0.10
C ILE A 67 -4.09 -12.94 1.15
N PRO A 68 -2.82 -13.31 1.44
CA PRO A 68 -2.12 -12.75 2.59
C PRO A 68 -1.93 -11.23 2.50
N LEU A 69 -1.81 -10.65 1.29
CA LEU A 69 -1.75 -9.19 1.11
C LEU A 69 -3.06 -8.53 1.56
N PHE A 70 -4.23 -9.09 1.23
CA PHE A 70 -5.51 -8.57 1.70
C PHE A 70 -5.66 -8.65 3.21
N ILE A 71 -5.19 -9.73 3.84
CA ILE A 71 -5.18 -9.89 5.30
C ILE A 71 -4.31 -8.79 5.95
N LEU A 72 -3.14 -8.53 5.37
CA LEU A 72 -2.22 -7.50 5.85
C LEU A 72 -2.88 -6.10 5.84
N VAL A 73 -3.62 -5.76 4.77
CA VAL A 73 -4.38 -4.51 4.68
C VAL A 73 -5.50 -4.45 5.71
N ALA A 74 -6.24 -5.54 5.91
CA ALA A 74 -7.31 -5.58 6.90
C ALA A 74 -6.76 -5.33 8.31
N LEU A 75 -5.63 -5.97 8.67
CA LEU A 75 -4.95 -5.76 9.95
C LEU A 75 -4.46 -4.32 10.10
N ASP A 76 -3.85 -3.73 9.07
CA ASP A 76 -3.45 -2.32 9.08
C ASP A 76 -4.64 -1.42 9.40
N ARG A 77 -5.78 -1.60 8.71
CA ARG A 77 -6.98 -0.79 8.97
C ARG A 77 -7.54 -0.97 10.38
N ILE A 78 -7.46 -2.18 10.96
CA ILE A 78 -7.87 -2.42 12.34
C ILE A 78 -6.93 -1.71 13.32
N LEU A 79 -5.62 -1.81 13.11
CA LEU A 79 -4.60 -1.15 13.94
C LEU A 79 -4.73 0.37 13.88
N LEU A 80 -4.98 0.93 12.69
CA LEU A 80 -5.23 2.36 12.49
C LEU A 80 -6.44 2.87 13.27
N LYS A 81 -7.55 2.11 13.24
CA LYS A 81 -8.75 2.45 14.00
C LYS A 81 -8.50 2.41 15.51
N LYS A 82 -7.67 1.47 15.99
CA LYS A 82 -7.41 1.25 17.42
C LYS A 82 -6.36 2.20 18.01
N TYR A 83 -5.26 2.46 17.29
CA TYR A 83 -4.09 3.16 17.84
C TYR A 83 -3.82 4.53 17.19
N GLY A 84 -4.54 4.86 16.11
CA GLY A 84 -4.41 6.12 15.38
C GLY A 84 -3.23 6.14 14.39
N ASN A 85 -3.32 7.03 13.40
CA ASN A 85 -2.44 7.04 12.22
C ASN A 85 -0.94 7.27 12.57
N GLN A 86 -0.63 8.15 13.54
CA GLN A 86 0.77 8.48 13.87
C GLN A 86 1.53 7.30 14.49
N LYS A 87 0.93 6.58 15.44
CA LYS A 87 1.61 5.48 16.15
C LYS A 87 1.83 4.29 15.22
N VAL A 88 0.81 3.93 14.45
CA VAL A 88 0.86 2.79 13.52
C VAL A 88 1.85 3.05 12.40
N ASN A 89 1.85 4.24 11.80
CA ASN A 89 2.77 4.56 10.70
C ASN A 89 4.24 4.57 11.17
N LYS A 90 4.51 4.99 12.42
CA LYS A 90 5.86 4.94 13.01
C LYS A 90 6.37 3.49 13.16
N ILE A 91 5.52 2.60 13.65
CA ILE A 91 5.86 1.17 13.81
C ILE A 91 6.06 0.52 12.44
N GLN A 92 5.17 0.79 11.48
CA GLN A 92 5.28 0.27 10.12
C GLN A 92 6.56 0.70 9.42
N PHE A 93 6.93 1.97 9.55
CA PHE A 93 8.17 2.48 9.00
C PHE A 93 9.40 1.85 9.67
N SER A 94 9.35 1.63 10.98
CA SER A 94 10.41 0.93 11.71
C SER A 94 10.56 -0.53 11.28
N LEU A 95 9.44 -1.24 11.06
CA LEU A 95 9.44 -2.62 10.54
C LEU A 95 9.98 -2.67 9.11
N LEU A 96 9.59 -1.72 8.26
CA LEU A 96 10.07 -1.64 6.88
C LEU A 96 11.60 -1.45 6.83
N ILE A 97 12.12 -0.53 7.64
CA ILE A 97 13.57 -0.31 7.77
C ILE A 97 14.26 -1.55 8.29
N LEU A 98 13.69 -2.24 9.28
CA LEU A 98 14.24 -3.46 9.83
C LEU A 98 14.33 -4.57 8.76
N ILE A 99 13.28 -4.76 7.96
CA ILE A 99 13.25 -5.75 6.88
C ILE A 99 14.31 -5.41 5.82
N LEU A 100 14.38 -4.15 5.38
CA LEU A 100 15.41 -3.68 4.46
C LEU A 100 16.82 -3.90 5.02
N PHE A 101 17.04 -3.57 6.29
CA PHE A 101 18.32 -3.75 6.95
C PHE A 101 18.74 -5.22 7.01
N LEU A 102 17.80 -6.12 7.37
CA LEU A 102 18.03 -7.56 7.39
C LEU A 102 18.32 -8.10 5.99
N TRP A 103 17.63 -7.61 4.96
CA TRP A 103 17.89 -7.98 3.57
C TRP A 103 19.32 -7.64 3.17
N PHE A 104 19.75 -6.39 3.43
CA PHE A 104 21.12 -5.96 3.13
C PHE A 104 22.17 -6.73 3.95
N MET A 105 21.90 -7.11 5.20
CA MET A 105 22.83 -7.94 5.97
C MET A 105 22.90 -9.39 5.46
N GLY A 106 21.76 -9.94 5.01
CA GLY A 106 21.69 -11.31 4.48
C GLY A 106 22.35 -11.46 3.11
N GLU A 107 22.34 -10.41 2.28
CA GLU A 107 23.01 -10.41 0.96
C GLU A 107 24.54 -10.24 1.03
N ILE A 108 25.13 -9.96 2.21
CA ILE A 108 26.58 -9.76 2.37
C ILE A 108 27.33 -11.07 2.73
N GLN A 109 26.65 -12.22 2.80
CA GLN A 109 27.27 -13.54 3.00
C GLN A 109 27.43 -14.33 1.69
#